data_AF-A0A923TJY9-F1
#
_entry.id   AF-A0A923TJY9-F1
#
_cell.length_a   1.000
_cell.length_b   1.000
_cell.length_c   1.000
_cell.angle_alpha   90.00
_cell.angle_beta   90.00
_cell.angle_gamma   90.00
#
_symmetry.space_group_name_H-M   'P 1'
#
loop_
_entity.id
_entity.type
_entity.pdbx_description
1 polymer ?
#
loop_
_entity_poly.entity_id
_entity_poly.type
_entity_poly.pdbx_seq_one_letter_code
_entity_poly.pdbx_strand_id
1 'polypeptide(L)'
;MLSSLLIAAALVAAPASASIRAVVSYDGAAVTVDGVQVLRPLPSLRMAVVDADPAALARLASTHGVRGVAPDTALELAGGPSFGEPVEAAEGLGGQAGQAGAGRGVRVAVVDTGVSDTTALDRSSGRLVDAFDVGGAAAPYTDGYGHGTFMASILAGGPVAGSGGHPVGVAPGATVLVVRVAGADGGTSLSQVLAGLDWV
;
A
#
# COMPACT_ATOMS: atom_id res chain seq x y z
N MET A 1 -18.46 32.35 64.42
CA MET A 1 -17.64 31.33 63.76
C MET A 1 -18.57 30.44 62.94
N LEU A 2 -18.76 30.75 61.65
CA LEU A 2 -19.50 29.90 60.72
C LEU A 2 -18.53 29.59 59.58
N SER A 3 -18.07 28.34 59.55
CA SER A 3 -17.13 27.83 58.55
C SER A 3 -17.94 27.39 57.33
N SER A 4 -17.77 28.09 56.21
CA SER A 4 -18.39 27.72 54.92
C SER A 4 -17.57 26.62 54.26
N LEU A 5 -18.15 25.43 54.13
CA LEU A 5 -17.57 24.29 53.45
C LEU A 5 -17.81 24.42 51.93
N LEU A 6 -16.75 24.68 51.16
CA LEU A 6 -16.77 24.61 49.70
C LEU A 6 -16.64 23.14 49.28
N ILE A 7 -17.73 22.57 48.75
CA ILE A 7 -17.69 21.27 48.06
C ILE A 7 -17.18 21.53 46.65
N ALA A 8 -15.91 21.23 46.39
CA ALA A 8 -15.38 21.15 45.04
C ALA A 8 -15.94 19.86 44.41
N ALA A 9 -16.89 20.01 43.49
CA ALA A 9 -17.30 18.91 42.62
C ALA A 9 -16.12 18.59 41.70
N ALA A 10 -15.40 17.50 41.99
CA ALA A 10 -14.43 16.95 41.07
C ALA A 10 -15.17 16.50 39.81
N LEU A 11 -14.93 17.19 38.70
CA LEU A 11 -15.39 16.77 37.39
C LEU A 11 -14.70 15.44 37.09
N VAL A 12 -15.42 14.32 37.27
CA VAL A 12 -14.94 13.02 36.84
C VAL A 12 -14.88 13.07 35.31
N ALA A 13 -13.66 13.16 34.77
CA ALA A 13 -13.44 13.02 33.34
C ALA A 13 -14.00 11.65 32.92
N ALA A 14 -14.92 11.65 31.95
CA ALA A 14 -15.34 10.41 31.31
C ALA A 14 -14.08 9.68 30.81
N PRO A 15 -14.00 8.34 30.92
CA PRO A 15 -12.85 7.61 30.42
C PRO A 15 -12.66 7.97 28.94
N ALA A 16 -11.45 8.38 28.58
CA ALA A 16 -11.11 8.63 27.19
C ALA A 16 -11.42 7.35 26.40
N SER A 17 -12.33 7.45 25.42
CA SER A 17 -12.58 6.32 24.52
C SER A 17 -11.28 5.99 23.79
N ALA A 18 -11.00 4.70 23.62
CA ALA A 18 -9.79 4.25 22.93
C ALA A 18 -9.73 4.89 21.53
N SER A 19 -8.60 5.52 21.20
CA SER A 19 -8.38 6.04 19.86
C SER A 19 -8.42 4.92 18.83
N ILE A 20 -8.89 5.25 17.63
CA ILE A 20 -8.86 4.38 16.47
C ILE A 20 -8.17 5.08 15.31
N ARG A 21 -7.46 4.29 14.50
CA ARG A 21 -6.87 4.76 13.26
C ARG A 21 -7.92 4.81 12.15
N ALA A 22 -7.95 5.90 11.41
CA ALA A 22 -8.87 6.11 10.31
C ALA A 22 -8.17 6.75 9.11
N VAL A 23 -8.76 6.59 7.93
CA VAL A 23 -8.43 7.33 6.72
C VAL A 23 -9.52 8.37 6.49
N VAL A 24 -9.10 9.59 6.22
CA VAL A 24 -9.97 10.73 5.94
C VAL A 24 -9.71 11.22 4.54
N SER A 25 -10.77 11.50 3.79
CA SER A 25 -10.70 12.12 2.46
C SER A 25 -11.27 13.53 2.50
N TYR A 26 -10.65 14.44 1.75
CA TYR A 26 -11.00 15.85 1.73
C TYR A 26 -11.34 16.32 0.31
N ASP A 27 -12.25 17.29 0.19
CA ASP A 27 -12.55 17.93 -1.09
C ASP A 27 -11.44 18.90 -1.54
N GLY A 28 -10.66 19.42 -0.59
CA GLY A 28 -9.57 20.36 -0.79
C GLY A 28 -8.42 20.15 0.18
N ALA A 29 -8.01 21.22 0.86
CA ALA A 29 -6.98 21.13 1.90
C ALA A 29 -7.45 20.31 3.11
N ALA A 30 -6.51 19.67 3.80
CA ALA A 30 -6.80 18.94 5.02
C ALA A 30 -7.41 19.87 6.08
N VAL A 31 -8.44 19.38 6.76
CA VAL A 31 -9.13 20.09 7.84
C VAL A 31 -8.65 19.56 9.19
N THR A 32 -8.37 20.48 10.11
CA THR A 32 -7.95 20.16 11.49
C THR A 32 -9.13 20.25 12.45
N VAL A 33 -9.25 19.26 13.33
CA VAL A 33 -10.27 19.21 14.39
C VAL A 33 -9.58 18.82 15.70
N ASP A 34 -9.97 19.47 16.80
CA ASP A 34 -9.43 19.17 18.13
C ASP A 34 -9.69 17.70 18.52
N GLY A 35 -8.62 17.04 18.97
CA GLY A 35 -8.64 15.61 19.29
C GLY A 35 -8.38 14.68 18.10
N VAL A 36 -8.03 15.21 16.93
CA VAL A 36 -7.60 14.43 15.76
C VAL A 36 -6.10 14.60 15.53
N GLN A 37 -5.33 13.53 15.67
CA GLN A 37 -3.91 13.52 15.35
C GLN A 37 -3.71 13.03 13.91
N VAL A 38 -3.05 13.82 13.07
CA VAL A 38 -2.62 13.37 11.74
C VAL A 38 -1.37 12.51 11.90
N LEU A 39 -1.45 11.24 11.49
CA LEU A 39 -0.33 10.31 11.47
C LEU A 39 0.47 10.38 10.17
N ARG A 40 -0.24 10.47 9.04
CA ARG A 40 0.37 10.51 7.70
C ARG A 40 -0.48 11.35 6.74
N PRO A 41 0.03 12.47 6.22
CA PRO A 41 -0.62 13.16 5.11
C PRO A 41 -0.46 12.34 3.81
N LEU A 42 -1.49 12.34 2.96
CA LEU A 42 -1.52 11.70 1.64
C LEU A 42 -1.99 12.74 0.61
N PRO A 43 -1.13 13.73 0.26
CA PRO A 43 -1.54 14.90 -0.50
C PRO A 43 -1.98 14.62 -1.95
N SER A 44 -1.36 13.65 -2.63
CA SER A 44 -1.72 13.28 -4.01
C SER A 44 -3.15 12.72 -4.08
N LEU A 45 -3.56 12.04 -3.01
CA LEU A 45 -4.90 11.48 -2.87
C LEU A 45 -5.91 12.42 -2.18
N ARG A 46 -5.46 13.58 -1.67
CA ARG A 46 -6.24 14.46 -0.77
C ARG A 46 -6.80 13.70 0.42
N MET A 47 -5.95 12.91 1.05
CA MET A 47 -6.29 12.09 2.20
C MET A 47 -5.32 12.32 3.36
N ALA A 48 -5.70 11.81 4.52
CA ALA A 48 -4.79 11.68 5.66
C ALA A 48 -5.14 10.42 6.47
N VAL A 49 -4.11 9.77 6.99
CA VAL A 49 -4.25 8.77 8.05
C VAL A 49 -4.24 9.52 9.38
N VAL A 50 -5.24 9.29 10.21
CA VAL A 50 -5.43 9.96 11.49
C VAL A 50 -5.62 8.96 12.63
N ASP A 51 -5.36 9.41 13.86
CA ASP A 51 -5.67 8.72 15.10
C ASP A 51 -6.53 9.64 15.98
N ALA A 52 -7.68 9.15 16.41
CA ALA A 52 -8.64 9.93 17.20
C ALA A 52 -9.67 9.04 17.89
N ASP A 53 -10.29 9.55 18.95
CA ASP A 53 -11.46 8.90 19.53
C ASP A 53 -12.69 8.97 18.59
N PRO A 54 -13.69 8.08 18.76
CA PRO A 54 -14.87 8.07 17.89
C PRO A 54 -15.67 9.39 17.88
N ALA A 55 -15.68 10.15 18.97
CA ALA A 55 -16.41 11.43 19.03
C ALA A 55 -15.68 12.52 18.21
N ALA A 56 -14.36 12.55 18.25
CA ALA A 56 -13.54 13.43 17.42
C ALA A 56 -13.66 13.08 15.94
N LEU A 57 -13.68 11.79 15.58
CA LEU A 57 -13.93 11.35 14.20
C LEU A 57 -15.32 11.72 13.70
N ALA A 58 -16.35 11.63 14.56
CA ALA A 58 -17.71 12.07 14.20
C ALA A 58 -17.81 13.59 13.96
N ARG A 59 -17.07 14.39 14.76
CA ARG A 59 -16.94 15.84 14.50
C ARG A 59 -16.22 16.10 13.18
N LEU A 60 -15.12 15.40 12.92
CA LEU A 60 -14.38 15.53 11.66
C LEU A 60 -15.27 15.18 10.46
N ALA A 61 -16.00 14.07 10.52
CA ALA A 61 -16.89 13.61 9.45
C ALA A 61 -18.04 14.59 9.12
N SER A 62 -18.43 15.44 10.08
CA SER A 62 -19.47 16.47 9.87
C SER A 62 -18.91 17.85 9.48
N THR A 63 -17.58 17.98 9.36
CA THR A 63 -16.94 19.25 9.04
C THR A 63 -16.93 19.51 7.54
N HIS A 64 -17.24 20.75 7.14
CA HIS A 64 -17.19 21.17 5.73
C HIS A 64 -15.81 20.91 5.11
N GLY A 65 -15.79 20.28 3.93
CA GLY A 65 -14.56 19.91 3.22
C GLY A 65 -14.04 18.50 3.55
N VAL A 66 -14.65 17.79 4.50
CA VAL A 66 -14.42 16.35 4.71
C VAL A 66 -15.43 15.56 3.87
N ARG A 67 -14.92 14.70 2.99
CA ARG A 67 -15.72 13.87 2.09
C ARG A 67 -16.10 12.52 2.71
N GLY A 68 -15.24 11.99 3.56
CA GLY A 68 -15.48 10.70 4.21
C GLY A 68 -14.41 10.34 5.22
N VAL A 69 -14.81 9.56 6.21
CA VAL A 69 -13.95 8.97 7.24
C VAL A 69 -14.22 7.47 7.23
N ALA A 70 -13.17 6.66 7.11
CA ALA A 70 -13.25 5.20 7.11
C ALA A 70 -12.23 4.62 8.09
N PRO A 71 -12.53 3.50 8.76
CA PRO A 71 -11.56 2.83 9.63
C PRO A 71 -10.37 2.31 8.82
N ASP A 72 -9.16 2.40 9.39
CA ASP A 72 -7.99 1.73 8.81
C ASP A 72 -8.11 0.23 9.02
N THR A 73 -8.56 -0.47 7.98
CA THR A 73 -8.90 -1.89 8.06
C THR A 73 -7.73 -2.73 7.58
N ALA A 74 -7.49 -3.86 8.25
CA ALA A 74 -6.54 -4.87 7.77
C ALA A 74 -7.00 -5.45 6.44
N LEU A 75 -6.06 -5.68 5.54
CA LEU A 75 -6.30 -6.24 4.22
C LEU A 75 -5.40 -7.48 4.04
N GLU A 76 -5.88 -8.41 3.23
CA GLU A 76 -5.14 -9.60 2.83
C GLU A 76 -4.87 -9.55 1.32
N LEU A 77 -3.72 -10.08 0.92
CA LEU A 77 -3.39 -10.23 -0.48
C LEU A 77 -4.21 -11.36 -1.09
N ALA A 78 -4.79 -11.11 -2.25
CA ALA A 78 -5.55 -12.11 -2.97
C ALA A 78 -4.60 -13.08 -3.68
N GLY A 79 -4.81 -14.38 -3.48
CA GLY A 79 -4.01 -15.41 -4.13
C GLY A 79 -3.65 -16.54 -3.18
N GLY A 80 -2.85 -17.48 -3.67
CA GLY A 80 -2.38 -18.62 -2.91
C GLY A 80 -1.34 -19.41 -3.68
N PRO A 81 -0.68 -20.37 -3.04
CA PRO A 81 0.29 -21.22 -3.72
C PRO A 81 -0.40 -22.01 -4.83
N SER A 82 0.19 -21.98 -6.02
CA SER A 82 -0.22 -22.79 -7.16
C SER A 82 0.75 -23.96 -7.33
N PHE A 83 0.21 -25.15 -7.58
CA PHE A 83 0.96 -26.36 -7.89
C PHE A 83 0.51 -26.89 -9.26
N GLY A 84 1.46 -27.21 -10.14
CA GLY A 84 1.16 -27.74 -11.48
C GLY A 84 2.17 -27.31 -12.53
N GLU A 85 1.87 -27.61 -13.78
CA GLU A 85 2.66 -27.17 -14.93
C GLU A 85 2.56 -25.65 -15.09
N PRO A 86 3.70 -24.94 -15.18
CA PRO A 86 3.69 -23.50 -15.43
C PRO A 86 3.05 -23.19 -16.79
N VAL A 87 2.24 -22.13 -16.81
CA VAL A 87 1.66 -21.56 -18.03
C VAL A 87 2.33 -20.22 -18.29
N GLU A 88 2.60 -19.91 -19.56
CA GLU A 88 3.12 -18.59 -19.92
C GLU A 88 2.07 -17.52 -19.62
N ALA A 89 2.46 -16.44 -18.94
CA ALA A 89 1.51 -15.41 -18.54
C ALA A 89 0.81 -14.73 -19.72
N ALA A 90 1.43 -14.77 -20.90
CA ALA A 90 0.91 -14.19 -22.13
C ALA A 90 -0.03 -15.13 -22.92
N GLU A 91 -0.17 -16.40 -22.51
CA GLU A 91 -0.97 -17.37 -23.24
C GLU A 91 -2.43 -16.90 -23.38
N GLY A 92 -2.94 -16.93 -24.60
CA GLY A 92 -4.31 -16.51 -24.91
C GLY A 92 -4.56 -15.00 -25.00
N LEU A 93 -3.59 -14.13 -24.66
CA LEU A 93 -3.76 -12.67 -24.73
C LEU A 93 -3.61 -12.11 -26.16
N GLY A 94 -2.81 -12.77 -27.00
CA GLY A 94 -2.56 -12.37 -28.39
C GLY A 94 -1.78 -11.05 -28.55
N GLY A 95 -1.72 -10.55 -29.79
CA GLY A 95 -1.04 -9.29 -30.10
C GLY A 95 0.47 -9.31 -29.81
N GLN A 96 0.94 -8.35 -29.02
CA GLN A 96 2.34 -8.22 -28.62
C GLN A 96 2.65 -8.88 -27.26
N ALA A 97 1.65 -9.39 -26.54
CA ALA A 97 1.87 -9.99 -25.22
C ALA A 97 2.90 -11.13 -25.31
N GLY A 98 3.82 -11.19 -24.34
CA GLY A 98 4.88 -12.20 -24.28
C GLY A 98 6.05 -11.97 -25.24
N GLN A 99 5.95 -11.00 -26.17
CA GLN A 99 7.07 -10.68 -27.05
C GLN A 99 8.15 -9.90 -26.28
N ALA A 100 9.42 -10.14 -26.60
CA ALA A 100 10.56 -9.56 -25.86
C ALA A 100 10.53 -8.01 -25.75
N GLY A 101 9.95 -7.33 -26.73
CA GLY A 101 9.84 -5.86 -26.74
C GLY A 101 8.56 -5.30 -26.12
N ALA A 102 7.61 -6.14 -25.68
CA ALA A 102 6.33 -5.70 -25.17
C ALA A 102 6.51 -4.87 -23.89
N GLY A 103 5.84 -3.71 -23.81
CA GLY A 103 5.99 -2.78 -22.69
C GLY A 103 7.26 -1.93 -22.68
N ARG A 104 8.12 -2.02 -23.71
CA ARG A 104 9.34 -1.19 -23.78
C ARG A 104 9.03 0.31 -23.68
N GLY A 105 9.69 0.99 -22.74
CA GLY A 105 9.47 2.41 -22.47
C GLY A 105 8.31 2.71 -21.52
N VAL A 106 7.57 1.68 -21.09
CA VAL A 106 6.54 1.79 -20.07
C VAL A 106 7.14 1.45 -18.71
N ARG A 107 6.78 2.24 -17.70
CA ARG A 107 7.07 1.94 -16.29
C ARG A 107 5.78 1.55 -15.60
N VAL A 108 5.83 0.49 -14.81
CA VAL A 108 4.68 -0.04 -14.07
C VAL A 108 5.07 -0.15 -12.60
N ALA A 109 4.24 0.43 -11.72
CA ALA A 109 4.39 0.25 -10.29
C ALA A 109 3.73 -1.06 -9.84
N VAL A 110 4.50 -1.91 -9.17
CA VAL A 110 4.00 -3.12 -8.50
C VAL A 110 3.85 -2.78 -7.03
N VAL A 111 2.60 -2.56 -6.62
CA VAL A 111 2.20 -2.19 -5.25
C VAL A 111 1.84 -3.46 -4.48
N ASP A 112 2.81 -4.03 -3.77
CA ASP A 112 2.71 -5.41 -3.25
C ASP A 112 3.66 -5.66 -2.04
N THR A 113 4.13 -6.90 -1.83
CA THR A 113 5.02 -7.30 -0.71
C THR A 113 6.50 -6.98 -0.92
N GLY A 114 6.85 -6.39 -2.06
CA GLY A 114 8.22 -6.21 -2.54
C GLY A 114 8.47 -7.01 -3.82
N VAL A 115 9.68 -6.93 -4.37
CA VAL A 115 10.11 -7.72 -5.53
C VAL A 115 11.58 -8.07 -5.37
N SER A 116 11.84 -9.34 -5.05
CA SER A 116 13.19 -9.88 -4.95
C SER A 116 13.75 -10.20 -6.35
N ASP A 117 15.07 -10.16 -6.50
CA ASP A 117 15.72 -10.55 -7.74
C ASP A 117 15.44 -12.04 -8.05
N THR A 118 15.12 -12.32 -9.31
CA THR A 118 14.93 -13.68 -9.85
C THR A 118 15.69 -13.82 -11.16
N THR A 119 15.81 -15.06 -11.66
CA THR A 119 16.36 -15.31 -12.99
C THR A 119 15.53 -14.68 -14.12
N ALA A 120 14.22 -14.50 -13.90
CA ALA A 120 13.33 -13.87 -14.87
C ALA A 120 13.39 -12.34 -14.80
N LEU A 121 13.62 -11.76 -13.63
CA LEU A 121 13.56 -10.33 -13.39
C LEU A 121 14.45 -9.96 -12.21
N ASP A 122 15.54 -9.24 -12.50
CA ASP A 122 16.50 -8.77 -11.51
C ASP A 122 16.92 -7.32 -11.79
N ARG A 123 17.55 -6.71 -10.79
CA ARG A 123 18.10 -5.34 -10.87
C ARG A 123 19.25 -5.20 -11.87
N SER A 124 20.05 -6.26 -12.09
CA SER A 124 21.17 -6.22 -13.06
C SER A 124 20.69 -6.09 -14.50
N SER A 125 19.46 -6.54 -14.80
CA SER A 125 18.79 -6.36 -16.09
C SER A 125 18.38 -4.90 -16.35
N GLY A 126 18.47 -4.03 -15.34
CA GLY A 126 18.02 -2.63 -15.42
C GLY A 126 16.50 -2.46 -15.50
N ARG A 127 15.74 -3.55 -15.33
CA ARG A 127 14.26 -3.53 -15.39
C ARG A 127 13.61 -3.31 -14.03
N LEU A 128 14.23 -3.68 -12.92
CA LEU A 128 13.84 -3.25 -11.58
C LEU A 128 14.54 -1.91 -11.30
N VAL A 129 13.81 -0.80 -11.40
CA VAL A 129 14.44 0.53 -11.54
C VAL A 129 14.48 1.36 -10.27
N ASP A 130 13.51 1.20 -9.38
CA ASP A 130 13.48 1.87 -8.07
C ASP A 130 12.54 1.11 -7.11
N ALA A 131 12.67 1.36 -5.81
CA ALA A 131 11.82 0.77 -4.79
C ALA A 131 11.49 1.74 -3.65
N PHE A 132 10.22 1.72 -3.25
CA PHE A 132 9.69 2.41 -2.08
C PHE A 132 9.09 1.40 -1.12
N ASP A 133 9.39 1.55 0.16
CA ASP A 133 8.80 0.76 1.24
C ASP A 133 8.06 1.69 2.19
N VAL A 134 6.75 1.46 2.33
CA VAL A 134 5.86 2.29 3.14
C VAL A 134 6.19 2.22 4.64
N GLY A 135 6.77 1.12 5.09
CA GLY A 135 7.26 0.90 6.45
C GLY A 135 8.67 1.44 6.69
N GLY A 136 9.37 1.90 5.65
CA GLY A 136 10.71 2.50 5.74
C GLY A 136 11.82 1.47 5.96
N ALA A 137 11.67 0.24 5.49
CA ALA A 137 12.71 -0.77 5.62
C ALA A 137 13.98 -0.40 4.83
N ALA A 138 15.15 -0.79 5.37
CA ALA A 138 16.44 -0.54 4.73
C ALA A 138 16.63 -1.30 3.39
N ALA A 139 15.82 -2.32 3.14
CA ALA A 139 15.85 -3.15 1.94
C ALA A 139 14.49 -3.12 1.22
N PRO A 140 14.17 -2.03 0.49
CA PRO A 140 12.82 -1.79 -0.04
C PRO A 140 12.42 -2.74 -1.19
N TYR A 141 13.40 -3.42 -1.79
CA TYR A 141 13.15 -4.46 -2.79
C TYR A 141 12.80 -5.81 -2.17
N THR A 142 13.23 -6.11 -0.94
CA THR A 142 13.14 -7.46 -0.40
C THR A 142 11.69 -7.89 -0.23
N ASP A 143 11.33 -8.94 -0.97
CA ASP A 143 10.04 -9.60 -0.83
C ASP A 143 10.16 -10.77 0.14
N GLY A 144 9.63 -10.58 1.36
CA GLY A 144 9.63 -11.61 2.40
C GLY A 144 8.47 -12.60 2.30
N TYR A 145 7.47 -12.30 1.45
CA TYR A 145 6.25 -13.10 1.32
C TYR A 145 6.22 -13.86 -0.03
N GLY A 146 6.68 -13.24 -1.11
CA GLY A 146 6.83 -13.83 -2.44
C GLY A 146 5.76 -13.43 -3.47
N HIS A 147 4.64 -12.85 -3.02
CA HIS A 147 3.53 -12.49 -3.89
C HIS A 147 3.91 -11.39 -4.89
N GLY A 148 4.54 -10.31 -4.43
CA GLY A 148 4.97 -9.23 -5.31
C GLY A 148 6.02 -9.68 -6.34
N THR A 149 6.94 -10.56 -5.96
CA THR A 149 7.92 -11.17 -6.89
C THR A 149 7.23 -12.01 -7.97
N PHE A 150 6.21 -12.79 -7.58
CA PHE A 150 5.39 -13.54 -8.51
C PHE A 150 4.61 -12.63 -9.47
N MET A 151 3.94 -11.60 -8.95
CA MET A 151 3.20 -10.62 -9.74
C MET A 151 4.11 -9.85 -10.72
N ALA A 152 5.30 -9.45 -10.27
CA ALA A 152 6.28 -8.78 -11.13
C ALA A 152 6.81 -9.72 -12.23
N SER A 153 6.91 -11.02 -11.97
CA SER A 153 7.30 -12.02 -12.97
C SER A 153 6.22 -12.24 -14.03
N ILE A 154 4.94 -12.29 -13.63
CA ILE A 154 3.80 -12.30 -14.57
C ILE A 154 3.84 -11.05 -15.46
N LEU A 155 4.15 -9.89 -14.89
CA LEU A 155 4.20 -8.64 -15.63
C LEU A 155 5.39 -8.57 -16.59
N ALA A 156 6.61 -8.67 -16.08
CA ALA A 156 7.84 -8.29 -16.79
C ALA A 156 8.91 -9.40 -16.78
N GLY A 157 8.53 -10.65 -16.46
CA GLY A 157 9.44 -11.79 -16.49
C GLY A 157 10.09 -11.96 -17.86
N GLY A 158 11.41 -11.96 -17.86
CA GLY A 158 12.24 -12.28 -19.02
C GLY A 158 12.36 -13.78 -19.24
N PRO A 159 13.19 -14.20 -20.22
CA PRO A 159 13.44 -15.62 -20.47
C PRO A 159 14.14 -16.30 -19.29
N VAL A 160 13.77 -17.54 -19.02
CA VAL A 160 14.40 -18.39 -18.00
C VAL A 160 14.91 -19.69 -18.60
N ALA A 161 15.80 -20.40 -17.90
CA ALA A 161 16.22 -21.74 -18.32
C ALA A 161 15.00 -22.65 -18.51
N GLY A 162 14.93 -23.34 -19.66
CA GLY A 162 13.79 -24.20 -20.01
C GLY A 162 12.65 -23.51 -20.78
N SER A 163 12.62 -22.17 -20.86
CA SER A 163 11.59 -21.42 -21.62
C SER A 163 11.80 -21.39 -23.14
N GLY A 164 12.81 -22.08 -23.67
CA GLY A 164 13.18 -21.97 -25.09
C GLY A 164 13.68 -20.58 -25.51
N GLY A 165 14.00 -19.71 -24.55
CA GLY A 165 14.39 -18.32 -24.81
C GLY A 165 13.19 -17.35 -24.90
N HIS A 166 11.97 -17.84 -24.68
CA HIS A 166 10.78 -17.02 -24.64
C HIS A 166 10.64 -16.35 -23.25
N PRO A 167 10.27 -15.06 -23.19
CA PRO A 167 9.95 -14.42 -21.92
C PRO A 167 8.71 -15.03 -21.26
N VAL A 168 8.71 -15.10 -19.93
CA VAL A 168 7.58 -15.67 -19.18
C VAL A 168 6.50 -14.63 -18.83
N GLY A 169 6.82 -13.34 -18.91
CA GLY A 169 5.92 -12.24 -18.56
C GLY A 169 5.12 -11.69 -19.75
N VAL A 170 4.04 -10.98 -19.45
CA VAL A 170 3.14 -10.36 -20.44
C VAL A 170 3.81 -9.20 -21.18
N ALA A 171 4.59 -8.38 -20.47
CA ALA A 171 5.27 -7.18 -20.96
C ALA A 171 6.77 -7.18 -20.55
N PRO A 172 7.60 -8.08 -21.10
CA PRO A 172 8.98 -8.30 -20.66
C PRO A 172 9.92 -7.10 -20.80
N GLY A 173 9.59 -6.16 -21.68
CA GLY A 173 10.35 -4.94 -21.92
C GLY A 173 9.97 -3.78 -20.99
N ALA A 174 8.96 -3.94 -20.13
CA ALA A 174 8.59 -2.93 -19.15
C ALA A 174 9.66 -2.76 -18.06
N THR A 175 9.68 -1.57 -17.46
CA THR A 175 10.41 -1.34 -16.21
C THR A 175 9.45 -1.39 -15.03
N VAL A 176 9.90 -1.94 -13.91
CA VAL A 176 9.12 -2.15 -12.71
C VAL A 176 9.64 -1.24 -11.60
N LEU A 177 8.70 -0.49 -11.04
CA LEU A 177 8.85 0.31 -9.83
C LEU A 177 8.27 -0.50 -8.67
N VAL A 178 9.06 -0.81 -7.66
CA VAL A 178 8.62 -1.64 -6.54
C VAL A 178 8.01 -0.75 -5.47
N VAL A 179 6.78 -1.03 -5.05
CA VAL A 179 6.11 -0.30 -3.97
C VAL A 179 5.65 -1.31 -2.93
N ARG A 180 6.47 -1.47 -1.89
CA ARG A 180 6.19 -2.41 -0.81
C ARG A 180 5.21 -1.81 0.19
N VAL A 181 4.02 -2.40 0.25
CA VAL A 181 2.91 -2.03 1.14
C VAL A 181 2.53 -3.13 2.12
N ALA A 182 3.14 -4.32 2.00
CA ALA A 182 2.82 -5.48 2.82
C ALA A 182 4.05 -6.10 3.49
N GLY A 183 3.81 -6.71 4.66
CA GLY A 183 4.81 -7.40 5.47
C GLY A 183 5.23 -8.76 4.89
N ALA A 184 6.20 -9.40 5.55
CA ALA A 184 6.66 -10.74 5.18
C ALA A 184 5.62 -11.85 5.45
N ASP A 185 4.59 -11.54 6.25
CA ASP A 185 3.42 -12.37 6.51
C ASP A 185 2.26 -12.11 5.52
N GLY A 186 2.44 -11.18 4.57
CA GLY A 186 1.40 -10.74 3.64
C GLY A 186 0.39 -9.77 4.25
N GLY A 187 0.56 -9.39 5.53
CA GLY A 187 -0.32 -8.46 6.19
C GLY A 187 -0.16 -7.03 5.65
N THR A 188 -1.28 -6.38 5.38
CA THR A 188 -1.33 -4.96 5.02
C THR A 188 -2.58 -4.28 5.58
N SER A 189 -2.72 -2.98 5.35
CA SER A 189 -3.91 -2.21 5.73
C SER A 189 -4.25 -1.19 4.66
N LEU A 190 -5.48 -0.67 4.73
CA LEU A 190 -5.92 0.40 3.83
C LEU A 190 -4.94 1.57 3.83
N SER A 191 -4.46 2.01 5.00
CA SER A 191 -3.52 3.12 5.11
C SER A 191 -2.13 2.82 4.50
N GLN A 192 -1.67 1.57 4.53
CA GLN A 192 -0.42 1.16 3.90
C GLN A 192 -0.54 1.20 2.38
N VAL A 193 -1.61 0.61 1.83
CA VAL A 193 -1.88 0.62 0.39
C VAL A 193 -2.05 2.04 -0.14
N LEU A 194 -2.84 2.88 0.55
CA LEU A 194 -3.04 4.27 0.15
C LEU A 194 -1.74 5.09 0.21
N ALA A 195 -0.85 4.80 1.16
CA ALA A 195 0.46 5.47 1.20
C ALA A 195 1.39 5.03 0.07
N GLY A 196 1.30 3.77 -0.38
CA GLY A 196 1.98 3.34 -1.60
C GLY A 196 1.42 4.03 -2.84
N LEU A 197 0.09 4.15 -2.93
CA LEU A 197 -0.60 4.82 -4.03
C LEU A 197 -0.36 6.34 -4.06
N ASP A 198 -0.18 6.98 -2.91
CA ASP A 198 0.09 8.41 -2.83
C ASP A 198 1.50 8.77 -3.31
N TRP A 199 2.44 7.80 -3.23
CA TRP A 199 3.83 7.97 -3.64
C TRP A 199 4.05 7.84 -5.16
N VAL A 200 3.22 7.06 -5.86
CA VAL A 200 3.32 6.84 -7.33
C VAL A 200 2.70 7.96 -8.15
#